data_AF-A0AA95LFQ6-F1
#
_entry.id   AF-A0AA95LFQ6-F1
#
_cell.length_a   1.000
_cell.length_b   1.000
_cell.length_c   1.000
_cell.angle_alpha   90.00
_cell.angle_beta   90.00
_cell.angle_gamma   90.00
#
_symmetry.space_group_name_H-M   'P 1'
#
loop_
_entity.id
_entity.type
_entity.pdbx_description
1 polymer ?
#
loop_
_entity_poly.entity_id
_entity_poly.type
_entity_poly.pdbx_seq_one_letter_code
_entity_poly.pdbx_strand_id
1 'polypeptide(L)'
;MELELELELKLDYEFDQEIKNALTWAKERLDSQDYPLRCLAFVEDAYERSNGIEMWGGSDAQESADLYEAHKNTGNPPAGAFVFYSCSGMVEGELKHWGHVALALGNGEAIHAWDKVRIDHYLEIGHLQAAPGWTKPEFIGWAPVQRVLAGMQKKQ
;
A
#
# COMPACT_ATOMS: atom_id res chain seq x y z
N MET A 1 -4.08 -27.05 -11.98
CA MET A 1 -5.48 -26.61 -11.92
C MET A 1 -6.12 -26.81 -10.54
N GLU A 2 -6.43 -28.03 -10.05
CA GLU A 2 -7.00 -28.19 -8.68
C GLU A 2 -6.04 -27.80 -7.55
N LEU A 3 -4.75 -28.18 -7.67
CA LEU A 3 -3.71 -27.81 -6.70
C LEU A 3 -3.39 -26.31 -6.68
N GLU A 4 -3.54 -25.61 -7.81
CA GLU A 4 -3.34 -24.15 -7.88
C GLU A 4 -4.52 -23.42 -7.24
N LEU A 5 -5.76 -23.87 -7.51
CA LEU A 5 -6.96 -23.32 -6.87
C LEU A 5 -6.98 -23.56 -5.36
N GLU A 6 -6.56 -24.75 -4.89
CA GLU A 6 -6.46 -25.02 -3.45
C GLU A 6 -5.32 -24.22 -2.78
N LEU A 7 -4.24 -23.90 -3.51
CA LEU A 7 -3.19 -23.01 -3.01
C LEU A 7 -3.67 -21.56 -2.95
N GLU A 8 -4.31 -21.05 -4.01
CA GLU A 8 -4.91 -19.71 -4.05
C GLU A 8 -5.94 -19.54 -2.91
N LEU A 9 -6.86 -20.51 -2.76
CA LEU A 9 -7.85 -20.50 -1.68
C LEU A 9 -7.21 -20.60 -0.28
N LYS A 10 -6.13 -21.37 -0.09
CA LYS A 10 -5.45 -21.44 1.22
C LYS A 10 -4.64 -20.18 1.55
N LEU A 11 -4.06 -19.54 0.54
CA LEU A 11 -3.32 -18.29 0.70
C LEU A 11 -4.24 -17.12 1.09
N ASP A 12 -5.50 -17.13 0.62
CA ASP A 12 -6.50 -16.14 1.02
C ASP A 12 -6.77 -16.18 2.54
N TYR A 13 -6.75 -17.35 3.18
CA TYR A 13 -7.06 -17.48 4.62
C TYR A 13 -5.89 -17.19 5.58
N GLU A 14 -4.62 -17.16 5.12
CA GLU A 14 -3.47 -17.08 6.03
C GLU A 14 -3.41 -15.73 6.78
N PHE A 15 -3.83 -14.65 6.11
CA PHE A 15 -3.74 -13.29 6.63
C PHE A 15 -5.08 -12.58 6.75
N ASP A 16 -6.20 -13.32 6.69
CA ASP A 16 -7.56 -12.76 6.71
C ASP A 16 -7.78 -11.81 7.91
N GLN A 17 -7.30 -12.21 9.08
CA GLN A 17 -7.47 -11.43 10.30
C GLN A 17 -6.59 -10.17 10.27
N GLU A 18 -5.34 -10.29 9.80
CA GLU A 18 -4.39 -9.18 9.66
C GLU A 18 -4.89 -8.15 8.67
N ILE A 19 -5.39 -8.61 7.53
CA ILE A 19 -6.04 -7.79 6.50
C ILE A 19 -7.24 -7.07 7.11
N LYS A 20 -8.16 -7.80 7.76
CA LYS A 20 -9.34 -7.21 8.37
C LYS A 20 -9.00 -6.13 9.39
N ASN A 21 -8.00 -6.38 10.23
CA ASN A 21 -7.52 -5.42 11.23
C ASN A 21 -6.95 -4.17 10.57
N ALA A 22 -6.09 -4.34 9.55
CA ALA A 22 -5.48 -3.23 8.83
C ALA A 22 -6.51 -2.37 8.11
N LEU A 23 -7.46 -2.99 7.40
CA LEU A 23 -8.54 -2.28 6.71
C LEU A 23 -9.45 -1.52 7.67
N THR A 24 -9.75 -2.10 8.84
CA THR A 24 -10.53 -1.42 9.89
C THR A 24 -9.78 -0.21 10.42
N TRP A 25 -8.51 -0.39 10.81
CA TRP A 25 -7.66 0.67 11.33
C TRP A 25 -7.49 1.83 10.34
N ALA A 26 -7.35 1.52 9.05
CA ALA A 26 -7.19 2.52 7.99
C ALA A 26 -8.50 3.31 7.79
N LYS A 27 -9.66 2.64 7.77
CA LYS A 27 -10.98 3.28 7.63
C LYS A 27 -11.32 4.20 8.79
N GLU A 28 -10.92 3.87 10.01
CA GLU A 28 -11.09 4.74 11.19
C GLU A 28 -10.32 6.07 11.09
N ARG A 29 -9.38 6.18 10.15
CA ARG A 29 -8.56 7.37 9.92
C ARG A 29 -8.97 8.16 8.68
N LEU A 30 -10.08 7.80 8.03
CA LEU A 30 -10.59 8.57 6.90
C LEU A 30 -10.69 10.05 7.26
N ASP A 31 -10.30 10.92 6.33
CA ASP A 31 -10.18 12.37 6.48
C ASP A 31 -9.10 12.89 7.46
N SER A 32 -8.32 12.01 8.11
CA SER A 32 -7.16 12.43 8.92
C SER A 32 -6.10 13.14 8.07
N GLN A 33 -5.45 14.15 8.64
CA GLN A 33 -4.30 14.87 8.06
C GLN A 33 -2.99 14.55 8.80
N ASP A 34 -2.93 13.46 9.57
CA ASP A 34 -1.78 13.11 10.41
C ASP A 34 -0.63 12.45 9.63
N TYR A 35 -0.86 12.09 8.35
CA TYR A 35 0.08 11.40 7.48
C TYR A 35 0.51 12.21 6.23
N PRO A 36 0.80 13.52 6.34
CA PRO A 36 1.18 14.31 5.17
C PRO A 36 2.52 13.79 4.62
N LEU A 37 2.57 13.48 3.33
CA LEU A 37 3.74 12.91 2.64
C LEU A 37 4.23 11.56 3.22
N ARG A 38 3.41 10.88 4.02
CA ARG A 38 3.76 9.65 4.74
C ARG A 38 2.91 8.46 4.29
N CYS A 39 2.72 8.31 2.98
CA CYS A 39 1.88 7.26 2.40
C CYS A 39 2.35 5.85 2.76
N LEU A 40 3.67 5.59 2.74
CA LEU A 40 4.24 4.30 3.15
C LEU A 40 4.00 4.03 4.64
N ALA A 41 4.38 4.97 5.51
CA ALA A 41 4.16 4.83 6.94
C ALA A 41 2.68 4.64 7.30
N PHE A 42 1.74 5.23 6.54
CA PHE A 42 0.31 5.02 6.75
C PHE A 42 -0.12 3.56 6.49
N VAL A 43 0.31 2.97 5.37
CA VAL A 43 -0.09 1.59 5.03
C VAL A 43 0.65 0.56 5.88
N GLU A 44 1.90 0.84 6.28
CA GLU A 44 2.64 0.02 7.24
C GLU A 44 2.02 0.12 8.63
N ASP A 45 1.73 1.32 9.15
CA ASP A 45 1.06 1.50 10.44
C ASP A 45 -0.29 0.78 10.47
N ALA A 46 -1.02 0.74 9.36
CA ALA A 46 -2.28 0.00 9.27
C ALA A 46 -2.09 -1.47 9.60
N TYR A 47 -1.07 -2.13 9.07
CA TYR A 47 -0.76 -3.51 9.43
C TYR A 47 -0.08 -3.62 10.80
N GLU A 48 0.96 -2.85 11.04
CA GLU A 48 1.79 -2.97 12.23
C GLU A 48 1.03 -2.67 13.52
N ARG A 49 0.28 -1.57 13.56
CA ARG A 49 -0.38 -1.12 14.80
C ARG A 49 -1.64 -1.90 15.08
N SER A 50 -2.36 -2.32 14.04
CA SER A 50 -3.59 -3.09 14.23
C SER A 50 -3.32 -4.55 14.59
N ASN A 51 -2.14 -5.07 14.25
CA ASN A 51 -1.78 -6.47 14.49
C ASN A 51 -0.66 -6.68 15.53
N GLY A 52 -0.02 -5.61 16.01
CA GLY A 52 1.11 -5.74 16.94
C GLY A 52 2.32 -6.42 16.29
N ILE A 53 2.58 -6.08 15.02
CA ILE A 53 3.70 -6.63 14.24
C ILE A 53 4.66 -5.52 13.81
N GLU A 54 5.82 -5.92 13.35
CA GLU A 54 6.82 -5.10 12.67
C GLU A 54 7.08 -5.70 11.29
N MET A 55 6.97 -4.86 10.27
CA MET A 55 7.14 -5.21 8.86
C MET A 55 8.53 -4.80 8.37
N TRP A 56 8.97 -5.43 7.28
CA TRP A 56 10.21 -5.06 6.59
C TRP A 56 9.87 -4.51 5.21
N GLY A 57 10.29 -3.27 4.96
CA GLY A 57 10.02 -2.53 3.72
C GLY A 57 11.20 -1.67 3.29
N GLY A 58 11.02 -0.95 2.19
CA GLY A 58 11.97 0.07 1.73
C GLY A 58 11.87 1.35 2.56
N SER A 59 12.78 2.28 2.31
CA SER A 59 12.77 3.60 2.97
C SER A 59 11.68 4.53 2.40
N ASP A 60 11.21 4.23 1.19
CA ASP A 60 10.13 4.94 0.51
C ASP A 60 9.27 3.98 -0.33
N ALA A 61 8.18 4.51 -0.90
CA ALA A 61 7.20 3.71 -1.62
C ALA A 61 7.77 3.14 -2.92
N GLN A 62 8.68 3.84 -3.59
CA GLN A 62 9.34 3.35 -4.80
C GLN A 62 10.28 2.18 -4.47
N GLU A 63 11.13 2.31 -3.46
CA GLU A 63 12.02 1.24 -3.01
C GLU A 63 11.21 0.02 -2.55
N SER A 64 10.11 0.23 -1.84
CA SER A 64 9.20 -0.85 -1.44
C SER A 64 8.54 -1.54 -2.64
N ALA A 65 8.13 -0.80 -3.67
CA ALA A 65 7.57 -1.37 -4.89
C ALA A 65 8.58 -2.29 -5.60
N ASP A 66 9.85 -1.88 -5.64
CA ASP A 66 10.92 -2.65 -6.25
C ASP A 66 11.24 -3.91 -5.42
N LEU A 67 11.35 -3.77 -4.09
CA LEU A 67 11.59 -4.89 -3.17
C LEU A 67 10.48 -5.93 -3.23
N TYR A 68 9.22 -5.51 -3.31
CA TYR A 68 8.07 -6.41 -3.38
C TYR A 68 7.74 -6.87 -4.80
N GLU A 69 8.50 -6.43 -5.80
CA GLU A 69 8.30 -6.76 -7.22
C GLU A 69 6.88 -6.43 -7.71
N ALA A 70 6.33 -5.30 -7.27
CA ALA A 70 4.93 -4.90 -7.51
C ALA A 70 4.56 -4.87 -9.00
N HIS A 71 5.52 -4.54 -9.87
CA HIS A 71 5.36 -4.52 -11.33
C HIS A 71 4.90 -5.86 -11.94
N LYS A 72 5.05 -6.98 -11.22
CA LYS A 72 4.58 -8.30 -11.68
C LYS A 72 3.06 -8.45 -11.63
N ASN A 73 2.36 -7.61 -10.86
CA ASN A 73 0.91 -7.67 -10.73
C ASN A 73 0.27 -6.35 -11.15
N THR A 74 -0.39 -6.34 -12.31
CA THR A 74 -1.03 -5.14 -12.88
C THR A 74 -2.56 -5.27 -12.99
N GLY A 75 -3.13 -6.39 -12.54
CA GLY A 75 -4.57 -6.62 -12.51
C GLY A 75 -5.26 -5.86 -11.37
N ASN A 76 -6.53 -6.18 -11.11
CA ASN A 76 -7.27 -5.60 -9.99
C ASN A 76 -6.66 -6.09 -8.65
N PRO A 77 -6.20 -5.20 -7.76
CA PRO A 77 -5.59 -5.61 -6.50
C PRO A 77 -6.64 -6.22 -5.54
N PRO A 78 -6.35 -7.36 -4.90
CA PRO A 78 -7.20 -7.92 -3.85
C PRO A 78 -7.13 -7.05 -2.59
N ALA A 79 -8.12 -7.19 -1.71
CA ALA A 79 -8.14 -6.49 -0.43
C ALA A 79 -6.88 -6.80 0.39
N GLY A 80 -6.32 -5.80 1.04
CA GLY A 80 -5.09 -5.90 1.83
C GLY A 80 -3.80 -5.71 1.04
N ALA A 81 -3.82 -5.80 -0.30
CA ALA A 81 -2.64 -5.59 -1.12
C ALA A 81 -2.11 -4.15 -1.02
N PHE A 82 -0.79 -3.97 -1.18
CA PHE A 82 -0.20 -2.64 -1.35
C PHE A 82 -0.16 -2.29 -2.84
N VAL A 83 -0.70 -1.13 -3.20
CA VAL A 83 -0.81 -0.64 -4.57
C VAL A 83 0.17 0.50 -4.78
N PHE A 84 1.08 0.37 -5.74
CA PHE A 84 2.21 1.26 -5.91
C PHE A 84 2.12 2.11 -7.16
N TYR A 85 2.63 3.33 -7.05
CA TYR A 85 2.71 4.32 -8.10
C TYR A 85 4.09 4.97 -8.09
N SER A 86 4.63 5.29 -9.25
CA SER A 86 5.81 6.12 -9.34
C SER A 86 5.37 7.57 -9.21
N CYS A 87 6.08 8.37 -8.44
CA CYS A 87 5.97 9.82 -8.46
C CYS A 87 7.30 10.42 -8.03
N SER A 88 7.60 11.58 -8.57
CA SER A 88 8.86 12.28 -8.31
C SER A 88 8.55 13.65 -7.73
N GLY A 89 9.38 14.09 -6.80
CA GLY A 89 9.19 15.37 -6.14
C GLY A 89 10.44 15.81 -5.41
N MET A 90 10.43 17.07 -5.02
CA MET A 90 11.49 17.67 -4.21
C MET A 90 11.19 17.43 -2.72
N VAL A 91 12.09 16.76 -2.02
CA VAL A 91 12.06 16.63 -0.55
C VAL A 91 13.43 17.05 -0.02
N GLU A 92 13.48 18.01 0.89
CA GLU A 92 14.71 18.54 1.50
C GLU A 92 15.82 18.93 0.50
N GLY A 93 15.45 19.35 -0.72
CA GLY A 93 16.38 19.76 -1.77
C GLY A 93 16.85 18.64 -2.70
N GLU A 94 16.35 17.41 -2.51
CA GLU A 94 16.61 16.26 -3.38
C GLU A 94 15.40 15.97 -4.27
N LEU A 95 15.62 15.94 -5.59
CA LEU A 95 14.64 15.44 -6.56
C LEU A 95 14.85 13.93 -6.73
N LYS A 96 13.88 13.14 -6.28
CA LYS A 96 13.92 11.67 -6.34
C LYS A 96 12.56 11.10 -6.73
N HIS A 97 12.57 9.87 -7.23
CA HIS A 97 11.39 9.01 -7.34
C HIS A 97 11.04 8.44 -5.96
N TRP A 98 10.21 9.16 -5.20
CA TRP A 98 9.75 8.72 -3.88
C TRP A 98 8.66 7.65 -3.97
N GLY A 99 7.86 7.70 -5.04
CA GLY A 99 6.70 6.86 -5.22
C GLY A 99 5.53 7.24 -4.33
N HIS A 100 4.41 6.54 -4.53
CA HIS A 100 3.23 6.61 -3.72
C HIS A 100 2.65 5.22 -3.52
N VAL A 101 2.00 4.97 -2.38
CA VAL A 101 1.40 3.68 -2.06
C VAL A 101 0.01 3.85 -1.43
N ALA A 102 -0.86 2.89 -1.73
CA ALA A 102 -2.20 2.78 -1.18
C ALA A 102 -2.45 1.36 -0.65
N LEU A 103 -3.38 1.23 0.30
CA LEU A 103 -3.88 -0.05 0.78
C LEU A 103 -5.17 -0.41 0.04
N ALA A 104 -5.17 -1.51 -0.70
CA ALA A 104 -6.34 -1.96 -1.44
C ALA A 104 -7.46 -2.40 -0.48
N LEU A 105 -8.68 -1.91 -0.72
CA LEU A 105 -9.90 -2.33 -0.02
C LEU A 105 -10.61 -3.50 -0.73
N GLY A 106 -10.12 -3.87 -1.91
CA GLY A 106 -10.78 -4.76 -2.86
C GLY A 106 -11.75 -4.00 -3.79
N ASN A 107 -12.25 -4.69 -4.81
CA ASN A 107 -13.20 -4.13 -5.79
C ASN A 107 -12.72 -2.83 -6.48
N GLY A 108 -11.41 -2.66 -6.65
CA GLY A 108 -10.81 -1.47 -7.27
C GLY A 108 -10.69 -0.25 -6.37
N GLU A 109 -11.16 -0.30 -5.11
CA GLU A 109 -10.98 0.80 -4.16
C GLU A 109 -9.65 0.67 -3.40
N ALA A 110 -9.01 1.81 -3.12
CA ALA A 110 -7.81 1.86 -2.30
C ALA A 110 -7.85 3.07 -1.35
N ILE A 111 -7.42 2.86 -0.11
CA ILE A 111 -7.29 3.91 0.90
C ILE A 111 -5.82 4.35 1.00
N HIS A 112 -5.57 5.65 1.00
CA HIS A 112 -4.20 6.18 1.05
C HIS A 112 -4.14 7.55 1.71
N ALA A 113 -2.94 7.91 2.20
CA ALA A 113 -2.64 9.25 2.65
C ALA A 113 -2.12 10.10 1.48
N TRP A 114 -2.76 11.24 1.22
CA TRP A 114 -2.36 12.21 0.21
C TRP A 114 -2.17 13.59 0.85
N ASP A 115 -3.16 14.49 0.70
CA ASP A 115 -3.37 15.68 1.51
C ASP A 115 -4.11 15.36 2.82
N LYS A 116 -4.97 14.35 2.75
CA LYS A 116 -5.64 13.68 3.85
C LYS A 116 -5.72 12.18 3.54
N VAL A 117 -6.12 11.38 4.52
CA VAL A 117 -6.51 9.99 4.27
C VAL A 117 -7.82 9.99 3.49
N ARG A 118 -7.82 9.33 2.34
CA ARG A 118 -8.95 9.30 1.39
C ARG A 118 -9.04 7.95 0.70
N ILE A 119 -10.20 7.69 0.11
CA ILE A 119 -10.47 6.51 -0.70
C ILE A 119 -10.70 6.98 -2.12
N ASP A 120 -9.98 6.37 -3.05
CA ASP A 120 -10.14 6.58 -4.48
C ASP A 120 -10.10 5.22 -5.19
N HIS A 121 -10.62 5.17 -6.42
CA HIS A 121 -10.37 4.00 -7.26
C HIS A 121 -8.87 3.95 -7.60
N TYR A 122 -8.25 2.78 -7.56
CA TYR A 122 -6.79 2.66 -7.63
C TYR A 122 -6.20 3.26 -8.92
N LEU A 123 -6.87 3.18 -10.06
CA LEU A 123 -6.41 3.85 -11.29
C LEU A 123 -6.61 5.37 -11.28
N GLU A 124 -7.62 5.87 -10.55
CA GLU A 124 -7.93 7.30 -10.48
C GLU A 124 -6.95 8.08 -9.60
N ILE A 125 -6.19 7.39 -8.74
CA ILE A 125 -5.08 7.99 -7.98
C ILE A 125 -4.06 8.67 -8.91
N GLY A 126 -3.81 8.12 -10.11
CA GLY A 126 -2.93 8.73 -11.10
C GLY A 126 -3.48 10.02 -11.73
N HIS A 127 -4.76 10.32 -11.51
CA HIS A 127 -5.41 11.55 -11.99
C HIS A 127 -5.53 12.64 -10.93
N LEU A 128 -5.12 12.35 -9.68
CA LEU A 128 -5.11 13.34 -8.61
C LEU A 128 -4.18 14.50 -8.92
N GLN A 129 -4.55 15.68 -8.40
CA GLN A 129 -3.70 16.85 -8.47
C GLN A 129 -2.50 16.66 -7.53
N ALA A 130 -1.32 16.61 -8.11
CA ALA A 130 -0.06 16.60 -7.38
C ALA A 130 0.20 17.94 -6.69
N ALA A 131 0.89 17.89 -5.55
CA ALA A 131 1.39 19.08 -4.90
C ALA A 131 2.37 19.84 -5.83
N PRO A 132 2.52 21.17 -5.69
CA PRO A 132 3.48 21.93 -6.48
C PRO A 132 4.89 21.31 -6.42
N GLY A 133 5.49 21.10 -7.58
CA GLY A 133 6.82 20.48 -7.70
C GLY A 133 6.83 18.94 -7.72
N TRP A 134 5.67 18.29 -7.64
CA TRP A 134 5.53 16.85 -7.78
C TRP A 134 4.96 16.44 -9.14
N THR A 135 5.43 15.32 -9.67
CA THR A 135 4.79 14.66 -10.81
C THR A 135 3.50 13.99 -10.36
N LYS A 136 2.58 13.76 -11.30
CA LYS A 136 1.41 12.91 -11.03
C LYS A 136 1.86 11.47 -10.73
N PRO A 137 1.11 10.72 -9.90
CA PRO A 137 1.37 9.30 -9.71
C PRO A 137 1.13 8.52 -11.02
N GLU A 138 2.03 7.60 -11.36
CA GLU A 138 1.83 6.66 -12.46
C GLU A 138 1.79 5.24 -11.91
N PHE A 139 0.76 4.46 -12.23
CA PHE A 139 0.58 3.12 -11.68
C PHE A 139 1.74 2.19 -12.06
N ILE A 140 2.35 1.56 -11.05
CA ILE A 140 3.42 0.55 -11.23
C ILE A 140 2.81 -0.86 -11.23
N GLY A 141 1.97 -1.15 -10.22
CA GLY A 141 1.48 -2.50 -9.93
C GLY A 141 1.12 -2.64 -8.46
N TRP A 142 0.94 -3.87 -8.00
CA TRP A 142 0.63 -4.17 -6.59
C TRP A 142 1.40 -5.37 -6.05
N ALA A 143 1.57 -5.39 -4.72
CA ALA A 143 2.20 -6.50 -4.00
C ALA A 143 1.16 -7.25 -3.15
N PRO A 144 1.12 -8.59 -3.22
CA PRO A 144 0.22 -9.40 -2.38
C PRO A 144 0.63 -9.33 -0.92
N VAL A 145 -0.33 -9.51 -0.02
CA VAL A 145 -0.13 -9.47 1.44
C VAL A 145 0.96 -10.43 1.90
N GLN A 146 1.00 -11.63 1.33
CA GLN A 146 2.00 -12.65 1.65
C GLN A 146 3.42 -12.16 1.35
N ARG A 147 3.58 -11.31 0.32
CA ARG A 147 4.88 -10.70 -0.01
C ARG A 147 5.23 -9.56 0.93
N VAL A 148 4.25 -8.71 1.25
CA VAL A 148 4.37 -7.54 2.12
C VAL A 148 4.69 -7.94 3.56
N LEU A 149 4.07 -9.01 4.06
CA LEU A 149 4.27 -9.54 5.41
C LEU A 149 5.37 -10.60 5.50
N ALA A 150 6.08 -10.88 4.40
CA ALA A 150 7.16 -11.85 4.40
C ALA A 150 8.28 -11.43 5.37
N GLY A 151 8.53 -12.26 6.39
CA GLY A 151 9.57 -12.00 7.40
C GLY A 151 9.15 -11.07 8.53
N MET A 152 7.86 -10.70 8.63
CA MET A 152 7.35 -9.90 9.75
C MET A 152 7.66 -10.54 11.11
N GLN A 153 7.76 -9.69 12.15
CA GLN A 153 7.96 -10.13 13.52
C GLN A 153 6.82 -9.66 14.42
N LYS A 154 6.49 -10.43 15.45
CA LYS A 154 5.58 -9.96 16.50
C LYS A 154 6.32 -8.96 17.39
N LYS A 155 5.70 -7.82 17.67
CA LYS A 155 6.22 -6.89 18.68
C LYS A 155 6.12 -7.56 20.05
N GLN A 156 7.24 -7.64 20.76
CA GLN A 156 7.35 -8.23 22.11
C GLN A 156 6.72 -7.31 23.16
#